data_AF-A0A2P6PBA2-F1
#
_entry.id   AF-A0A2P6PBA2-F1
#
_cell.length_a   1.000
_cell.length_b   1.000
_cell.length_c   1.000
_cell.angle_alpha   90.00
_cell.angle_beta   90.00
_cell.angle_gamma   90.00
#
_symmetry.space_group_name_H-M   'P 1'
#
loop_
_entity.id
_entity.type
_entity.pdbx_description
1 polymer ?
#
loop_
_entity_poly.entity_id
_entity_poly.type
_entity_poly.pdbx_seq_one_letter_code
_entity_poly.pdbx_strand_id
1 'polypeptide(L)'
;MKLKHLQINKFLLRMGEVVRYQNNPHDIVKKSMFAAIEKGHVEFVSYICRANKELIYIYDDVYETKGYIFHFSIECRQEKIYSLIYGLDKETRKKIGLAGTESMKSMLFSACLLSPESRLNHIQGASLQMQRELQWFKEVARMVPSEIHDRRDNVNDLTTHELFTINHKNLKKEAEMSMKGTATSCTVVGALVVTIMFAVAFTVPGGNHSDTGIPLFIDKKLFMVFIV
;
A
#
# COMPACT_ATOMS: atom_id res chain seq x y z
N MET A 1 -14.02 5.51 27.81
CA MET A 1 -12.78 5.51 27.00
C MET A 1 -11.51 5.84 27.80
N LYS A 2 -11.52 6.81 28.74
CA LYS A 2 -10.33 7.26 29.49
C LYS A 2 -9.69 6.22 30.43
N LEU A 3 -10.46 5.34 31.08
CA LEU A 3 -9.91 4.36 32.03
C LEU A 3 -9.07 3.26 31.36
N LYS A 4 -9.55 2.70 30.24
CA LYS A 4 -8.82 1.67 29.48
C LYS A 4 -7.50 2.22 28.93
N HIS A 5 -7.52 3.45 28.40
CA HIS A 5 -6.30 4.12 27.92
C HIS A 5 -5.30 4.38 29.04
N LEU A 6 -5.76 4.77 30.24
CA LEU A 6 -4.89 4.97 31.40
C LEU A 6 -4.26 3.65 31.88
N GLN A 7 -5.02 2.56 31.87
CA GLN A 7 -4.52 1.22 32.21
C GLN A 7 -3.48 0.74 31.19
N ILE A 8 -3.73 0.93 29.90
CA ILE A 8 -2.76 0.61 28.83
C ILE A 8 -1.47 1.42 29.02
N ASN A 9 -1.57 2.72 29.30
CA ASN A 9 -0.38 3.54 29.55
C ASN A 9 0.41 3.09 30.78
N LYS A 10 -0.26 2.76 31.88
CA LYS A 10 0.40 2.22 33.08
C LYS A 10 1.10 0.88 32.79
N PHE A 11 0.47 0.02 32.00
CA PHE A 11 1.04 -1.25 31.57
C PHE A 11 2.28 -1.05 30.68
N LEU A 12 2.18 -0.17 29.66
CA LEU A 12 3.30 0.20 28.80
C LEU A 12 4.47 0.74 29.61
N LEU A 13 4.22 1.66 30.56
CA LEU A 13 5.24 2.21 31.45
C LEU A 13 6.01 1.11 32.20
N ARG A 14 5.28 0.16 32.82
CA ARG A 14 5.89 -0.95 33.54
C ARG A 14 6.72 -1.86 32.63
N MET A 15 6.21 -2.18 31.45
CA MET A 15 7.00 -2.97 30.49
C MET A 15 8.24 -2.21 30.03
N GLY A 16 8.11 -0.91 29.78
CA GLY A 16 9.23 -0.04 29.43
C GLY A 16 10.33 -0.04 30.49
N GLU A 17 9.96 -0.02 31.78
CA GLU A 17 10.92 -0.15 32.89
C GLU A 17 11.65 -1.50 32.86
N VAL A 18 10.91 -2.59 32.65
CA VAL A 18 11.47 -3.95 32.62
C VAL A 18 12.46 -4.13 31.47
N VAL A 19 12.15 -3.62 30.29
CA VAL A 19 13.00 -3.82 29.10
C VAL A 19 14.15 -2.82 29.00
N ARG A 20 14.12 -1.69 29.75
CA ARG A 20 15.07 -0.58 29.61
C ARG A 20 16.54 -0.98 29.72
N TYR A 21 16.85 -1.92 30.60
CA TYR A 21 18.22 -2.35 30.90
C TYR A 21 18.54 -3.76 30.38
N GLN A 22 17.64 -4.33 29.58
CA GLN A 22 17.85 -5.66 29.01
C GLN A 22 18.69 -5.55 27.74
N ASN A 23 19.93 -6.01 27.81
CA ASN A 23 20.80 -6.13 26.64
C ASN A 23 20.33 -7.26 25.71
N ASN A 24 19.76 -8.32 26.27
CA ASN A 24 19.10 -9.40 25.53
C ASN A 24 17.64 -9.49 25.96
N PRO A 25 16.67 -9.21 25.07
CA PRO A 25 15.27 -9.34 25.42
C PRO A 25 14.90 -10.80 25.65
N HIS A 26 14.19 -11.08 26.74
CA HIS A 26 13.61 -12.41 26.97
C HIS A 26 12.71 -12.83 25.81
N ASP A 27 12.60 -14.14 25.57
CA ASP A 27 11.75 -14.72 24.53
C ASP A 27 10.31 -14.22 24.57
N ILE A 28 9.78 -13.97 25.77
CA ILE A 28 8.43 -13.42 25.98
C ILE A 28 8.31 -12.03 25.36
N VAL A 29 9.33 -11.17 25.52
CA VAL A 29 9.36 -9.82 24.94
C VAL A 29 9.44 -9.90 23.42
N LYS A 30 10.33 -10.75 22.88
CA LYS A 30 10.44 -10.97 21.43
C LYS A 30 9.11 -11.45 20.84
N LYS A 31 8.52 -12.50 21.41
CA LYS A 31 7.22 -13.04 20.99
C LYS A 31 6.11 -11.98 21.04
N SER A 32 6.08 -11.19 22.11
CA SER A 32 5.10 -10.10 22.26
C SER A 32 5.29 -9.01 21.21
N MET A 33 6.53 -8.64 20.88
CA MET A 33 6.85 -7.67 19.84
C MET A 33 6.38 -8.16 18.47
N PHE A 34 6.71 -9.38 18.07
CA PHE A 34 6.26 -9.93 16.78
C PHE A 34 4.75 -10.06 16.70
N ALA A 35 4.07 -10.49 17.77
CA ALA A 35 2.61 -10.53 17.81
C ALA A 35 2.00 -9.13 17.69
N ALA A 36 2.56 -8.13 18.39
CA ALA A 36 2.11 -6.75 18.29
C ALA A 36 2.30 -6.18 16.88
N ILE A 37 3.39 -6.53 16.19
CA ILE A 37 3.63 -6.15 14.80
C ILE A 37 2.58 -6.78 13.89
N GLU A 38 2.39 -8.09 13.98
CA GLU A 38 1.40 -8.82 13.18
C GLU A 38 0.00 -8.19 13.27
N LYS A 39 -0.41 -7.78 14.49
CA LYS A 39 -1.70 -7.14 14.76
C LYS A 39 -1.72 -5.62 14.55
N GLY A 40 -0.60 -4.99 14.23
CA GLY A 40 -0.52 -3.55 13.96
C GLY A 40 -0.67 -2.65 15.20
N HIS A 41 -0.21 -3.10 16.36
CA HIS A 41 -0.25 -2.34 17.62
C HIS A 41 0.88 -1.30 17.71
N VAL A 42 0.72 -0.20 16.96
CA VAL A 42 1.74 0.85 16.78
C VAL A 42 2.19 1.49 18.10
N GLU A 43 1.26 1.78 19.00
CA GLU A 43 1.54 2.45 20.28
C GLU A 43 2.44 1.58 21.16
N PHE A 44 2.18 0.27 21.18
CA PHE A 44 3.00 -0.69 21.92
C PHE A 44 4.42 -0.75 21.35
N VAL A 45 4.55 -0.99 20.04
CA VAL A 45 5.85 -1.15 19.39
C VAL A 45 6.68 0.13 19.51
N SER A 46 6.07 1.29 19.22
CA SER A 46 6.76 2.58 19.32
C SER A 46 7.19 2.92 20.74
N TYR A 47 6.38 2.60 21.75
CA TYR A 47 6.73 2.83 23.15
C TYR A 47 7.92 1.97 23.59
N ILE A 48 7.87 0.68 23.26
CA ILE A 48 8.90 -0.29 23.66
C ILE A 48 10.24 0.02 22.99
N CYS A 49 10.26 0.32 21.68
CA CYS A 49 11.49 0.72 20.98
C CYS A 49 12.09 2.04 21.48
N ARG A 50 11.26 2.96 22.00
CA ARG A 50 11.74 4.18 22.66
C ARG A 50 12.33 3.92 24.03
N ALA A 51 11.75 2.98 24.78
CA ALA A 51 12.23 2.61 26.11
C ALA A 51 13.57 1.86 26.07
N ASN A 52 13.80 1.05 25.03
CA ASN A 52 15.07 0.38 24.77
C ASN A 52 15.35 0.31 23.27
N LYS A 53 16.40 1.03 22.84
CA LYS A 53 16.80 1.13 21.42
C LYS A 53 17.35 -0.18 20.86
N GLU A 54 17.90 -1.07 21.69
CA GLU A 54 18.43 -2.37 21.22
C GLU A 54 17.31 -3.27 20.66
N LEU A 55 16.06 -3.03 21.06
CA LEU A 55 14.91 -3.81 20.61
C LEU A 55 14.58 -3.60 19.12
N ILE A 56 15.15 -2.57 18.47
CA ILE A 56 15.01 -2.39 17.02
C ILE A 56 15.73 -3.48 16.22
N TYR A 57 16.67 -4.19 16.85
CA TYR A 57 17.46 -5.27 16.27
C TYR A 57 16.98 -6.66 16.68
N ILE A 58 15.78 -6.77 17.28
CA ILE A 58 15.20 -8.09 17.58
C ILE A 58 15.03 -8.84 16.26
N TYR A 59 15.59 -10.03 16.24
CA TYR A 59 15.44 -11.04 15.21
C TYR A 59 14.57 -12.19 15.75
N ASP A 60 13.72 -12.76 14.91
CA ASP A 60 12.97 -13.97 15.22
C ASP A 60 13.89 -15.18 15.17
N ASP A 61 14.53 -15.50 16.30
CA ASP A 61 15.37 -16.67 16.48
C ASP A 61 14.57 -17.94 16.80
N VAL A 62 13.25 -17.83 17.05
CA VAL A 62 12.42 -18.96 17.46
C VAL A 62 12.00 -19.79 16.27
N TYR A 63 11.52 -19.14 15.20
CA TYR A 63 11.11 -19.81 13.97
C TYR A 63 11.99 -19.47 12.79
N GLU A 64 12.84 -18.43 12.91
CA GLU A 64 13.69 -17.91 11.85
C GLU A 64 12.93 -17.51 10.56
N THR A 65 11.61 -17.37 10.62
CA THR A 65 10.79 -17.07 9.45
C THR A 65 10.57 -15.57 9.28
N LYS A 66 10.56 -14.79 10.38
CA LYS A 66 10.11 -13.39 10.36
C LYS A 66 11.22 -12.35 10.18
N GLY A 67 12.48 -12.74 10.29
CA GLY A 67 13.60 -11.81 10.21
C GLY A 67 13.62 -10.79 11.36
N TYR A 68 14.03 -9.55 11.07
CA TYR A 68 13.98 -8.46 12.05
C TYR A 68 12.60 -7.81 12.10
N ILE A 69 12.32 -7.05 13.16
CA ILE A 69 11.01 -6.41 13.39
C ILE A 69 10.51 -5.56 12.20
N PHE A 70 11.41 -4.87 11.50
CA PHE A 70 11.04 -4.02 10.36
C PHE A 70 10.76 -4.84 9.10
N HIS A 71 11.54 -5.90 8.86
CA HIS A 71 11.28 -6.88 7.79
C HIS A 71 9.91 -7.54 7.98
N PHE A 72 9.61 -7.97 9.19
CA PHE A 72 8.30 -8.56 9.50
C PHE A 72 7.16 -7.54 9.36
N SER A 73 7.40 -6.28 9.72
CA SER A 73 6.40 -5.22 9.51
C SER A 73 6.10 -4.97 8.03
N ILE A 74 7.09 -5.18 7.15
CA ILE A 74 6.94 -5.09 5.69
C ILE A 74 6.08 -6.23 5.16
N GLU A 75 6.40 -7.46 5.58
CA GLU A 75 5.62 -8.65 5.24
C GLU A 75 4.17 -8.50 5.70
N CYS A 76 3.95 -8.04 6.92
CA CYS A 76 2.60 -7.83 7.49
C CYS A 76 1.84 -6.61 6.92
N ARG A 77 2.46 -5.81 6.04
CA ARG A 77 1.91 -4.52 5.53
C ARG A 77 1.50 -3.55 6.64
N GLN A 78 2.37 -3.43 7.65
CA GLN A 78 2.17 -2.57 8.82
C GLN A 78 2.92 -1.26 8.66
N GLU A 79 2.42 -0.43 7.73
CA GLU A 79 3.07 0.80 7.25
C GLU A 79 3.43 1.78 8.38
N LYS A 80 2.56 1.90 9.39
CA LYS A 80 2.78 2.78 10.55
C LYS A 80 3.88 2.28 11.49
N ILE A 81 4.12 0.97 11.51
CA ILE A 81 5.22 0.38 12.30
C ILE A 81 6.50 0.51 11.50
N TYR A 82 6.45 0.16 10.20
CA TYR A 82 7.58 0.36 9.29
C TYR A 82 8.09 1.80 9.32
N SER A 83 7.19 2.80 9.28
CA SER A 83 7.58 4.21 9.24
C SER A 83 8.37 4.69 10.46
N LEU A 84 8.36 3.94 11.58
CA LEU A 84 9.21 4.23 12.74
C LEU A 84 10.71 4.18 12.38
N ILE A 85 11.09 3.44 11.33
CA ILE A 85 12.47 3.40 10.82
C ILE A 85 12.98 4.80 10.46
N TYR A 86 12.12 5.69 9.96
CA TYR A 86 12.49 7.04 9.55
C TYR A 86 12.84 7.96 10.74
N GLY A 87 12.41 7.59 11.96
CA GLY A 87 12.81 8.28 13.19
C GLY A 87 14.21 7.91 13.68
N LEU A 88 14.87 6.94 13.05
CA LEU A 88 16.23 6.51 13.39
C LEU A 88 17.28 7.34 12.64
N ASP A 89 18.49 7.41 13.18
CA ASP A 89 19.63 8.06 12.52
C ASP A 89 20.03 7.32 11.23
N LYS A 90 20.74 8.02 10.36
CA LYS A 90 21.09 7.54 9.01
C LYS A 90 21.89 6.23 9.04
N GLU A 91 22.82 6.07 9.97
CA GLU A 91 23.68 4.89 10.06
C GLU A 91 22.90 3.67 10.54
N THR A 92 22.05 3.84 11.56
CA THR A 92 21.13 2.81 12.04
C THR A 92 20.19 2.35 10.92
N ARG A 93 19.60 3.29 10.15
CA ARG A 93 18.73 2.94 9.02
C ARG A 93 19.47 2.15 7.94
N LYS A 94 20.68 2.57 7.59
CA LYS A 94 21.52 1.87 6.61
C LYS A 94 21.81 0.44 7.05
N LYS A 95 22.19 0.25 8.33
CA LYS A 95 22.43 -1.10 8.89
C LYS A 95 21.18 -1.98 8.81
N ILE A 96 20.01 -1.45 9.14
CA ILE A 96 18.74 -2.19 9.06
C ILE A 96 18.41 -2.56 7.61
N GLY A 97 18.58 -1.64 6.65
CA GLY A 97 18.35 -1.91 5.23
C GLY A 97 19.30 -2.96 4.65
N LEU A 98 20.52 -3.05 5.18
CA LEU A 98 21.52 -4.07 4.84
C LEU A 98 21.35 -5.39 5.60
N ALA A 99 20.48 -5.44 6.63
CA ALA A 99 20.34 -6.64 7.44
C ALA A 99 19.61 -7.74 6.65
N GLY A 100 20.18 -8.94 6.67
CA GLY A 100 19.58 -10.12 6.02
C GLY A 100 19.66 -10.13 4.49
N THR A 101 20.44 -9.23 3.86
CA THR A 101 20.59 -9.14 2.40
C THR A 101 21.21 -10.38 1.75
N GLU A 102 21.93 -11.17 2.53
CA GLU A 102 22.50 -12.46 2.12
C GLU A 102 21.46 -13.59 2.04
N SER A 103 20.22 -13.33 2.44
CA SER A 103 19.16 -14.33 2.60
C SER A 103 17.83 -13.87 1.99
N MET A 104 16.90 -14.79 1.81
CA MET A 104 15.47 -14.51 1.50
C MET A 104 14.74 -13.84 2.68
N LYS A 105 15.45 -13.10 3.52
CA LYS A 105 14.97 -12.36 4.68
C LYS A 105 15.42 -10.91 4.61
N SER A 106 15.73 -10.41 3.41
CA SER A 106 16.00 -9.01 3.15
C SER A 106 14.69 -8.20 3.16
N MET A 107 14.77 -6.90 3.44
CA MET A 107 13.58 -6.04 3.44
C MET A 107 12.86 -6.09 2.09
N LEU A 108 13.64 -6.10 1.01
CA LEU A 108 13.13 -6.13 -0.35
C LEU A 108 12.41 -7.45 -0.65
N PHE A 109 12.93 -8.56 -0.16
CA PHE A 109 12.27 -9.86 -0.27
C PHE A 109 10.92 -9.88 0.46
N SER A 110 10.85 -9.34 1.69
CA SER A 110 9.58 -9.23 2.44
C SER A 110 8.51 -8.42 1.69
N ALA A 111 8.93 -7.46 0.84
CA ALA A 111 8.01 -6.69 -0.01
C ALA A 111 7.59 -7.45 -1.29
N CYS A 112 8.31 -8.50 -1.69
CA CYS A 112 7.94 -9.37 -2.81
C CYS A 112 6.81 -10.35 -2.48
N LEU A 113 6.63 -10.68 -1.20
CA LEU A 113 5.56 -11.57 -0.74
C LEU A 113 4.20 -10.87 -0.87
N LEU A 114 3.15 -11.62 -1.18
CA LEU A 114 1.80 -11.07 -1.26
C LEU A 114 1.34 -10.62 0.14
N SER A 115 0.56 -9.53 0.20
CA SER A 115 -0.08 -9.10 1.45
C SER A 115 -0.82 -10.25 2.16
N PRO A 116 -0.72 -10.34 3.51
CA PRO A 116 -1.50 -11.31 4.28
C PRO A 116 -3.00 -11.11 4.06
N GLU A 117 -3.77 -12.20 4.10
CA GLU A 117 -5.23 -12.18 3.86
C GLU A 117 -5.98 -11.19 4.76
N SER A 118 -5.53 -11.02 6.00
CA SER A 118 -6.08 -10.04 6.95
C SER A 118 -5.98 -8.59 6.47
N ARG A 119 -5.09 -8.30 5.51
CA ARG A 119 -4.88 -6.98 4.91
C ARG A 119 -5.48 -6.89 3.50
N LEU A 120 -5.61 -8.01 2.78
CA LEU A 120 -6.22 -8.08 1.45
C LEU A 120 -7.63 -7.49 1.43
N ASN A 121 -8.44 -7.77 2.46
CA ASN A 121 -9.84 -7.37 2.54
C ASN A 121 -10.08 -5.86 2.78
N HIS A 122 -9.03 -5.06 3.01
CA HIS A 122 -9.16 -3.63 3.27
C HIS A 122 -9.12 -2.76 2.00
N ILE A 123 -8.65 -3.29 0.87
CA ILE A 123 -8.57 -2.54 -0.40
C ILE A 123 -9.63 -3.07 -1.35
N GLN A 124 -10.49 -2.18 -1.84
CA GLN A 124 -11.56 -2.57 -2.76
C GLN A 124 -11.01 -2.74 -4.19
N GLY A 125 -10.99 -3.99 -4.65
CA GLY A 125 -10.70 -4.33 -6.05
C GLY A 125 -9.22 -4.60 -6.35
N ALA A 126 -8.99 -5.57 -7.23
CA ALA A 126 -7.66 -6.07 -7.57
C ALA A 126 -6.72 -5.00 -8.14
N SER A 127 -7.24 -4.03 -8.88
CA SER A 127 -6.44 -2.95 -9.48
C SER A 127 -5.84 -2.00 -8.44
N LEU A 128 -6.64 -1.53 -7.48
CA LEU A 128 -6.16 -0.70 -6.38
C LEU A 128 -5.22 -1.48 -5.45
N GLN A 129 -5.50 -2.76 -5.23
CA GLN A 129 -4.64 -3.62 -4.44
C GLN A 129 -3.27 -3.82 -5.13
N MET A 130 -3.24 -4.14 -6.42
CA MET A 130 -1.99 -4.26 -7.19
C MET A 130 -1.20 -2.95 -7.20
N GLN A 131 -1.90 -1.82 -7.34
CA GLN A 131 -1.26 -0.50 -7.27
C GLN A 131 -0.61 -0.27 -5.91
N ARG A 132 -1.29 -0.64 -4.81
CA ARG A 132 -0.75 -0.50 -3.46
C ARG A 132 0.47 -1.38 -3.24
N GLU A 133 0.44 -2.64 -3.67
CA GLU A 133 1.58 -3.56 -3.57
C GLU A 133 2.80 -3.02 -4.33
N LEU A 134 2.59 -2.46 -5.53
CA LEU A 134 3.68 -1.86 -6.31
C LEU A 134 4.26 -0.61 -5.64
N GLN A 135 3.40 0.25 -5.06
CA GLN A 135 3.85 1.41 -4.30
C GLN A 135 4.65 0.99 -3.06
N TRP A 136 4.16 -0.03 -2.35
CA TRP A 136 4.81 -0.58 -1.17
C TRP A 136 6.19 -1.14 -1.50
N PHE A 137 6.28 -1.95 -2.56
CA PHE A 137 7.54 -2.48 -3.05
C PHE A 137 8.55 -1.36 -3.37
N LYS A 138 8.13 -0.33 -4.10
CA LYS A 138 8.99 0.82 -4.43
C LYS A 138 9.46 1.59 -3.20
N GLU A 139 8.60 1.75 -2.21
CA GLU A 139 8.95 2.44 -0.96
C GLU A 139 10.02 1.68 -0.19
N VAL A 140 9.85 0.37 -0.04
CA VAL A 140 10.85 -0.49 0.62
C VAL A 140 12.16 -0.53 -0.17
N ALA A 141 12.07 -0.59 -1.49
CA ALA A 141 13.23 -0.59 -2.38
C ALA A 141 14.10 0.68 -2.21
N ARG A 142 13.50 1.85 -1.97
CA ARG A 142 14.24 3.09 -1.71
C ARG A 142 15.09 3.05 -0.43
N MET A 143 14.71 2.22 0.54
CA MET A 143 15.46 2.07 1.78
C MET A 143 16.67 1.13 1.65
N VAL A 144 16.67 0.28 0.63
CA VAL A 144 17.73 -0.69 0.37
C VAL A 144 18.73 -0.10 -0.64
N PRO A 145 20.05 -0.15 -0.37
CA PRO A 145 21.07 0.32 -1.30
C PRO A 145 20.95 -0.33 -2.70
N SER A 146 21.20 0.45 -3.75
CA SER A 146 21.01 0.06 -5.16
C SER A 146 21.72 -1.24 -5.54
N GLU A 147 22.86 -1.51 -4.93
CA GLU A 147 23.70 -2.68 -5.19
C GLU A 147 22.99 -4.01 -4.87
N ILE A 148 21.93 -3.97 -4.05
CA ILE A 148 21.17 -5.15 -3.64
C ILE A 148 19.95 -5.40 -4.53
N HIS A 149 19.51 -4.43 -5.34
CA HIS A 149 18.29 -4.56 -6.15
C HIS A 149 18.45 -5.63 -7.23
N ASP A 150 19.62 -5.68 -7.86
CA ASP A 150 19.97 -6.61 -8.93
C ASP A 150 20.50 -7.95 -8.39
N ARG A 151 20.56 -8.10 -7.07
CA ARG A 151 21.00 -9.34 -6.44
C ARG A 151 19.97 -10.43 -6.69
N ARG A 152 20.45 -11.58 -7.17
CA ARG A 152 19.65 -12.77 -7.38
C ARG A 152 19.58 -13.62 -6.12
N ASP A 153 18.45 -14.28 -5.89
CA ASP A 153 18.32 -15.25 -4.81
C ASP A 153 19.11 -16.53 -5.14
N ASN A 154 19.67 -17.17 -4.12
CA ASN A 154 20.46 -18.40 -4.32
C ASN A 154 19.59 -19.62 -4.69
N VAL A 155 18.27 -19.54 -4.51
CA VAL A 155 17.35 -20.67 -4.68
C VAL A 155 16.81 -20.75 -6.10
N ASN A 156 16.29 -19.64 -6.63
CA ASN A 156 15.63 -19.61 -7.93
C ASN A 156 16.41 -18.82 -8.99
N ASP A 157 17.54 -18.20 -8.61
CA ASP A 157 18.33 -17.29 -9.46
C ASP A 157 17.52 -16.12 -10.04
N LEU A 158 16.55 -15.63 -9.25
CA LEU A 158 15.64 -14.55 -9.60
C LEU A 158 16.02 -13.25 -8.90
N THR A 159 15.87 -12.15 -9.62
CA THR A 159 15.90 -10.80 -9.05
C THR A 159 14.65 -10.56 -8.20
N THR A 160 14.73 -9.60 -7.28
CA THR A 160 13.58 -9.20 -6.45
C THR A 160 12.40 -8.72 -7.28
N HIS A 161 12.65 -8.05 -8.40
CA HIS A 161 11.63 -7.62 -9.37
C HIS A 161 10.92 -8.79 -10.05
N GLU A 162 11.66 -9.81 -10.49
CA GLU A 162 11.08 -11.02 -11.09
C GLU A 162 10.23 -11.77 -10.06
N LEU A 163 10.75 -11.91 -8.84
CA LEU A 163 10.02 -12.57 -7.76
C LEU A 163 8.72 -11.83 -7.39
N PHE A 164 8.77 -10.49 -7.28
CA PHE A 164 7.57 -9.68 -7.06
C PHE A 164 6.53 -9.94 -8.18
N THR A 165 6.99 -9.98 -9.43
CA THR A 165 6.12 -10.21 -10.60
C THR A 165 5.48 -11.60 -10.57
N ILE A 166 6.23 -12.63 -10.18
CA ILE A 166 5.74 -14.01 -10.06
C ILE A 166 4.70 -14.11 -8.94
N ASN A 167 5.03 -13.62 -7.74
CA ASN A 167 4.14 -13.70 -6.58
C ASN A 167 2.82 -12.93 -6.80
N HIS A 168 2.87 -11.82 -7.53
CA HIS A 168 1.70 -10.99 -7.81
C HIS A 168 1.02 -11.30 -9.16
N LYS A 169 1.40 -12.38 -9.85
CA LYS A 169 0.92 -12.69 -11.21
C LYS A 169 -0.61 -12.76 -11.32
N ASN A 170 -1.26 -13.46 -10.37
CA ASN A 170 -2.71 -13.59 -10.37
C ASN A 170 -3.40 -12.27 -10.07
N LEU A 171 -2.92 -11.54 -9.06
CA LEU A 171 -3.43 -10.22 -8.71
C LEU A 171 -3.29 -9.23 -9.88
N LYS A 172 -2.15 -9.25 -10.59
CA LYS A 172 -1.92 -8.45 -11.79
C LYS A 172 -2.94 -8.77 -12.89
N LYS A 173 -3.20 -10.06 -13.14
CA LYS A 173 -4.20 -10.49 -14.13
C LYS A 173 -5.60 -10.00 -13.77
N GLU A 174 -5.99 -10.11 -12.51
CA GLU A 174 -7.28 -9.61 -12.01
C GLU A 174 -7.37 -8.08 -12.07
N ALA A 175 -6.29 -7.39 -11.74
CA ALA A 175 -6.17 -5.94 -11.88
C ALA A 175 -6.35 -5.50 -13.34
N GLU A 176 -5.69 -6.16 -14.28
CA GLU A 176 -5.81 -5.90 -15.72
C GLU A 176 -7.24 -6.11 -16.21
N MET A 177 -7.89 -7.21 -15.81
CA MET A 177 -9.29 -7.49 -16.16
C MET A 177 -10.23 -6.42 -15.58
N SER A 178 -10.05 -6.06 -14.31
CA SER A 178 -10.84 -5.02 -13.64
C SER A 178 -10.71 -3.67 -14.36
N MET A 179 -9.47 -3.23 -14.65
CA MET A 179 -9.21 -1.98 -15.35
C MET A 179 -9.82 -1.96 -16.75
N LYS A 180 -9.72 -3.07 -17.51
CA LYS A 180 -10.32 -3.18 -18.84
C LYS A 180 -11.86 -3.09 -18.77
N GLY A 181 -12.48 -3.75 -17.78
CA GLY A 181 -13.93 -3.68 -17.56
C GLY A 181 -14.41 -2.26 -17.23
N THR A 182 -13.72 -1.57 -16.32
CA THR A 182 -14.03 -0.17 -15.97
C THR A 182 -13.83 0.77 -17.17
N ALA A 183 -12.74 0.62 -17.92
CA ALA A 183 -12.48 1.42 -19.12
C ALA A 183 -13.57 1.22 -20.17
N THR A 184 -14.00 -0.03 -20.40
CA THR A 184 -15.05 -0.35 -21.39
C THR A 184 -16.38 0.28 -20.98
N SER A 185 -16.76 0.16 -19.71
CA SER A 185 -17.99 0.77 -19.17
C SER A 185 -17.97 2.29 -19.29
N CYS A 186 -16.82 2.91 -18.97
CA CYS A 186 -16.63 4.36 -19.10
C CYS A 186 -16.71 4.81 -20.57
N THR A 187 -16.13 4.07 -21.51
CA THR A 187 -16.22 4.38 -22.95
C THR A 187 -17.65 4.35 -23.44
N VAL A 188 -18.47 3.37 -23.02
CA VAL A 188 -19.90 3.29 -23.40
C VAL A 188 -20.67 4.49 -22.85
N VAL A 189 -20.49 4.83 -21.57
CA VAL A 189 -21.14 6.00 -20.96
C VAL A 189 -20.66 7.29 -21.62
N GLY A 190 -19.37 7.42 -21.88
CA GLY A 190 -18.77 8.57 -22.57
C GLY A 190 -19.32 8.75 -23.98
N ALA A 191 -19.43 7.67 -24.76
CA ALA A 191 -20.05 7.70 -26.07
C ALA A 191 -21.51 8.17 -26.00
N LEU A 192 -22.29 7.66 -25.03
CA LEU A 192 -23.68 8.08 -24.83
C LEU A 192 -23.78 9.58 -24.51
N VAL A 193 -22.93 10.08 -23.61
CA VAL A 193 -22.88 11.51 -23.26
C VAL A 193 -22.54 12.34 -24.50
N VAL A 194 -21.52 11.95 -25.27
CA VAL A 194 -21.13 12.66 -26.51
C VAL A 194 -22.29 12.68 -27.51
N THR A 195 -22.97 11.56 -27.72
CA THR A 195 -24.13 11.50 -28.63
C THR A 195 -25.28 12.40 -28.18
N ILE A 196 -25.61 12.41 -26.88
CA ILE A 196 -26.66 13.29 -26.33
C ILE A 196 -26.25 14.75 -26.49
N MET A 197 -25.02 15.12 -26.12
CA MET A 197 -24.53 16.49 -26.25
C MET A 197 -24.51 16.95 -27.71
N PHE A 198 -24.12 16.07 -28.64
CA PHE A 198 -24.19 16.36 -30.08
C PHE A 198 -25.63 16.59 -30.53
N ALA A 199 -26.56 15.71 -30.16
CA ALA A 199 -27.97 15.88 -30.48
C ALA A 199 -28.56 17.18 -29.90
N VAL A 200 -28.19 17.54 -28.67
CA VAL A 200 -28.61 18.78 -27.99
C VAL A 200 -28.02 20.02 -28.67
N ALA A 201 -26.74 20.00 -29.05
CA ALA A 201 -26.09 21.13 -29.71
C ALA A 201 -26.70 21.44 -31.09
N PHE A 202 -27.19 20.42 -31.81
CA PHE A 202 -27.76 20.57 -33.14
C PHE A 202 -29.30 20.50 -33.17
N THR A 203 -29.98 20.40 -32.03
CA THR A 203 -31.44 20.45 -32.01
C THR A 203 -31.91 21.89 -32.14
N VAL A 204 -32.66 22.15 -33.21
CA VAL A 204 -33.24 23.46 -33.52
C VAL A 204 -34.35 23.79 -32.51
N PRO A 205 -34.29 24.92 -31.79
CA PRO A 205 -35.32 25.31 -30.83
C PRO A 205 -36.67 25.45 -31.52
N GLY A 206 -37.71 24.83 -30.96
CA GLY A 206 -39.06 24.85 -31.51
C GLY A 206 -39.34 23.83 -32.60
N GLY A 207 -38.30 23.21 -33.19
CA GLY A 207 -38.44 22.26 -34.29
C GLY A 207 -38.57 22.92 -35.66
N ASN A 208 -38.91 22.11 -36.68
CA ASN A 208 -39.04 22.55 -38.07
C ASN A 208 -40.48 22.34 -38.57
N HIS A 209 -40.89 23.15 -39.54
CA HIS A 209 -42.13 22.93 -40.31
C HIS A 209 -42.08 21.57 -41.02
N SER A 210 -43.11 20.74 -40.82
CA SER A 210 -43.15 19.35 -41.30
C SER A 210 -43.18 19.20 -42.83
N ASP A 211 -43.61 20.25 -43.51
CA ASP A 211 -43.80 20.35 -44.96
C ASP A 211 -42.60 21.00 -45.68
N THR A 212 -41.87 21.90 -45.02
CA THR A 212 -40.78 22.66 -45.65
C THR A 212 -39.39 22.43 -45.04
N GLY A 213 -39.31 21.85 -43.84
CA GLY A 213 -38.06 21.67 -43.10
C GLY A 213 -37.46 22.96 -42.53
N ILE A 214 -38.14 24.11 -42.70
CA ILE A 214 -37.68 25.42 -42.21
C ILE A 214 -37.89 25.50 -40.68
N PRO A 215 -36.91 26.02 -39.92
CA PRO A 215 -37.05 26.25 -38.49
C PRO A 215 -38.23 27.14 -38.10
N LEU A 216 -39.01 26.72 -37.11
CA LEU A 216 -40.23 27.41 -36.66
C LEU A 216 -39.99 28.81 -36.10
N PHE A 217 -38.79 29.08 -35.60
CA PHE A 217 -38.43 30.37 -34.99
C PHE A 217 -37.45 31.19 -35.83
N ILE A 218 -37.33 30.92 -37.13
CA ILE A 218 -36.36 31.60 -38.00
C ILE A 218 -36.47 33.14 -37.98
N ASP A 219 -37.69 33.67 -37.78
CA ASP A 219 -37.95 35.12 -37.72
C ASP A 219 -37.70 35.75 -36.33
N LYS A 220 -37.34 34.95 -35.31
CA LYS A 220 -37.10 35.45 -33.95
C LYS A 220 -35.63 35.86 -33.79
N LYS A 221 -35.38 37.10 -33.34
CA LYS A 221 -34.00 37.59 -33.06
C LYS A 221 -33.21 36.68 -32.11
N LEU A 222 -33.85 36.10 -31.10
CA LEU A 222 -33.22 35.16 -30.17
C LEU A 222 -32.77 33.85 -30.84
N PHE A 223 -33.46 33.42 -31.89
CA PHE A 223 -33.10 32.23 -32.66
C PHE A 223 -31.84 32.46 -33.49
N MET A 224 -31.69 33.65 -34.10
CA MET A 224 -30.45 34.03 -34.79
C MET A 224 -29.23 34.10 -33.87
N VAL A 225 -29.41 34.46 -32.59
CA VAL A 225 -28.33 34.43 -31.59
C VAL A 225 -27.97 33.00 -31.17
N PHE A 226 -28.92 32.07 -31.22
CA PHE A 226 -28.74 30.68 -30.82
C PHE A 226 -27.99 29.83 -31.87
N ILE A 227 -28.13 30.14 -33.16
CA ILE A 227 -27.54 29.36 -34.28
C ILE A 227 -26.11 29.79 -34.64
N VAL A 228 -25.64 30.95 -34.16
CA VAL A 228 -24.24 31.42 -34.32
C VAL A 228 -23.32 30.67 -33.37
#